data_AF-A0A815RUF3-F1
#
_entry.id   AF-A0A815RUF3-F1
#
_cell.length_a   1.000
_cell.length_b   1.000
_cell.length_c   1.000
_cell.angle_alpha   90.00
_cell.angle_beta   90.00
_cell.angle_gamma   90.00
#
_symmetry.space_group_name_H-M   'P 1'
#
loop_
_entity.id
_entity.type
_entity.pdbx_description
1 polymer ?
#
loop_
_entity_poly.entity_id
_entity_poly.type
_entity_poly.pdbx_seq_one_letter_code
_entity_poly.pdbx_strand_id
1 'polypeptide(L)'
;MITNCAPCPRCGKLVSVNNLSSISDTLNNMLRKLRIECTLCGQTELLRGNFDDHINQECPNVRVSCPAMNNKCPWIGQRNDLKNHISTCVFHQPPLVVAEIAAATKLSTKDLLSKQPISFEEKSYYEECKEYYHITGKPLISIAEEVFDNNIELKSSSLKIGIDEECNQFDLQSFLTQFCNKLHINIDDIVVKQIQVGSSILEAEIPDKLGSNDKQLRLKMIYQSITDKLQEEFGKMKIFFLFMGPIKSLFKIQKYRTEIKLNPQYNRIYDRDYNYWEGPLHDGRDRGNKPYYCPIGWKRCSLYVTDKFYEKFKGWCICYHGTKFSNGLSILLSGLKPAGIKVYGDGIYATPSVNYASHPRYSEIMPIDSSHQKTFFKSGKYLQFILECRVHPNNIKQTDKETLSVKDGTTIDSNIKNEDIEWVIDDRNKTIVDFNDPDSSIICTGLLIRVTDNHPGLLPQSQWWFNSHLCDYKKCCALGIDLDSLEGQRQHENKCNIIYE
;
A
#
# COMPACT_ATOMS: atom_id res chain seq x y z
N MET A 1 12.87 -45.23 -6.37
CA MET A 1 11.57 -44.79 -6.92
C MET A 1 10.55 -45.89 -6.63
N ILE A 2 9.74 -45.73 -5.58
CA ILE A 2 8.59 -46.61 -5.30
C ILE A 2 7.38 -45.68 -5.34
N THR A 3 6.68 -45.65 -6.47
CA THR A 3 5.40 -44.94 -6.60
C THR A 3 4.27 -45.92 -6.33
N ASN A 4 4.16 -46.38 -5.08
CA ASN A 4 2.95 -47.08 -4.65
C ASN A 4 1.93 -46.00 -4.26
N CYS A 5 1.12 -45.58 -5.22
CA CYS A 5 -0.06 -44.76 -4.94
C CYS A 5 -1.09 -45.64 -4.23
N ALA A 6 -1.38 -45.35 -2.97
CA ALA A 6 -2.45 -46.04 -2.26
C ALA A 6 -3.82 -45.55 -2.78
N PRO A 7 -4.79 -46.44 -3.00
CA PRO A 7 -6.16 -46.04 -3.32
C PRO A 7 -6.79 -45.29 -2.14
N CYS A 8 -7.57 -44.25 -2.43
CA CYS A 8 -8.31 -43.51 -1.42
C CYS A 8 -9.25 -44.46 -0.67
N PRO A 9 -9.19 -44.55 0.67
CA PRO A 9 -10.01 -45.51 1.42
C PRO A 9 -11.51 -45.21 1.33
N ARG A 10 -11.91 -44.00 0.89
CA ARG A 10 -13.31 -43.61 0.77
C ARG A 10 -13.91 -43.90 -0.61
N CYS A 11 -13.13 -43.74 -1.69
CA CYS A 11 -13.65 -43.84 -3.06
C CYS A 11 -12.89 -44.82 -3.95
N GLY A 12 -11.84 -45.49 -3.45
CA GLY A 12 -11.02 -46.46 -4.17
C GLY A 12 -10.14 -45.87 -5.28
N LYS A 13 -10.28 -44.57 -5.62
CA LYS A 13 -9.48 -43.93 -6.67
C LYS A 13 -8.02 -43.77 -6.23
N LEU A 14 -7.10 -44.03 -7.15
CA LEU A 14 -5.68 -43.77 -6.95
C LEU A 14 -5.46 -42.27 -6.72
N VAL A 15 -4.92 -41.93 -5.55
CA VAL A 15 -4.59 -40.55 -5.19
C VAL A 15 -3.20 -40.25 -5.73
N SER A 16 -3.08 -39.24 -6.57
CA SER A 16 -1.80 -38.62 -6.92
C SER A 16 -1.71 -37.25 -6.28
N VAL A 17 -0.50 -36.77 -6.01
CA VAL A 17 -0.27 -35.42 -5.45
C VAL A 17 -0.92 -34.34 -6.32
N ASN A 18 -0.98 -34.55 -7.63
CA ASN A 18 -1.56 -33.61 -8.59
C ASN A 18 -3.10 -33.55 -8.54
N ASN A 19 -3.76 -34.53 -7.92
CA ASN A 19 -5.22 -34.64 -7.85
C ASN A 19 -5.78 -34.20 -6.48
N LEU A 20 -4.94 -33.67 -5.59
CA LEU A 20 -5.36 -33.15 -4.30
C LEU A 20 -5.70 -31.66 -4.43
N SER A 21 -6.94 -31.30 -4.09
CA SER A 21 -7.31 -29.89 -3.91
C SER A 21 -6.54 -29.30 -2.72
N SER A 22 -6.18 -28.03 -2.80
CA SER A 22 -5.61 -27.30 -1.65
C SER A 22 -6.53 -27.40 -0.44
N ILE A 23 -5.93 -27.61 0.73
CA ILE A 23 -6.64 -27.61 2.01
C ILE A 23 -7.18 -26.19 2.25
N SER A 24 -8.38 -26.06 2.81
CA SER A 24 -8.93 -24.74 3.16
C SER A 24 -8.01 -24.02 4.16
N ASP A 25 -7.93 -22.69 4.05
CA ASP A 25 -7.08 -21.87 4.92
C ASP A 25 -7.39 -22.07 6.41
N THR A 26 -8.67 -22.27 6.75
CA THR A 26 -9.11 -22.58 8.12
C THR A 26 -8.46 -23.87 8.63
N LEU A 27 -8.48 -24.95 7.84
CA LEU A 27 -7.89 -26.23 8.25
C LEU A 27 -6.36 -26.14 8.26
N ASN A 28 -5.73 -25.44 7.32
CA ASN A 28 -4.30 -25.16 7.35
C ASN A 28 -3.88 -24.39 8.62
N ASN A 29 -4.66 -23.39 9.03
CA ASN A 29 -4.42 -22.64 10.25
C ASN A 29 -4.57 -23.51 11.52
N MET A 30 -5.52 -24.45 11.53
CA MET A 30 -5.64 -25.44 12.61
C MET A 30 -4.43 -26.39 12.64
N LEU A 31 -4.00 -26.90 11.48
CA LEU A 31 -2.85 -27.79 11.37
C LEU A 31 -1.55 -27.10 11.81
N ARG A 32 -1.36 -25.82 11.49
CA ARG A 32 -0.19 -25.02 11.92
C ARG A 32 -0.10 -24.87 13.44
N LYS A 33 -1.23 -24.93 14.16
CA LYS A 33 -1.30 -24.83 15.63
C LYS A 33 -1.07 -26.15 16.37
N LEU A 34 -0.95 -27.28 15.65
CA LEU A 34 -0.66 -28.56 16.29
C LEU A 34 0.71 -28.55 16.93
N ARG A 35 0.79 -29.01 18.17
CA ARG A 35 2.05 -29.20 18.88
C ARG A 35 2.69 -30.52 18.44
N ILE A 36 3.99 -30.47 18.15
CA ILE A 36 4.79 -31.60 17.73
C ILE A 36 6.12 -31.62 18.49
N GLU A 37 6.79 -32.76 18.44
CA GLU A 37 8.14 -32.94 18.99
C GLU A 37 9.15 -33.00 17.83
N CYS A 38 10.27 -32.30 17.97
CA CYS A 38 11.36 -32.40 17.01
C CYS A 38 12.10 -33.73 17.19
N THR A 39 12.07 -34.57 16.16
CA THR A 39 12.72 -35.89 16.18
C THR A 39 14.26 -35.83 16.23
N LEU A 40 14.86 -34.66 16.01
CA LEU A 40 16.32 -34.48 16.03
C LEU A 40 16.84 -34.04 17.40
N CYS A 41 16.14 -33.12 18.08
CA CYS A 41 16.60 -32.55 19.35
C CYS A 41 15.71 -32.88 20.55
N GLY A 42 14.55 -33.53 20.34
CA GLY A 42 13.60 -33.86 21.39
C GLY A 42 12.83 -32.66 21.95
N GLN A 43 12.95 -31.48 21.35
CA GLN A 43 12.19 -30.30 21.78
C GLN A 43 10.69 -30.54 21.55
N THR A 44 9.92 -30.51 22.63
CA THR A 44 8.47 -30.64 22.63
C THR A 44 7.79 -29.27 22.45
N GLU A 45 6.47 -29.27 22.31
CA GLU A 45 5.65 -28.05 22.25
C GLU A 45 5.89 -27.15 21.02
N LEU A 46 6.56 -27.65 19.99
CA LEU A 46 6.76 -26.91 18.75
C LEU A 46 5.45 -26.84 17.96
N LEU A 47 5.07 -25.64 17.51
CA LEU A 47 3.95 -25.52 16.58
C LEU A 47 4.38 -26.05 15.22
N ARG A 48 3.56 -26.91 14.61
CA ARG A 48 3.82 -27.46 13.27
C ARG A 48 4.08 -26.37 12.23
N GLY A 49 3.40 -25.23 12.33
CA GLY A 49 3.62 -24.09 11.44
C GLY A 49 5.01 -23.46 11.54
N ASN A 50 5.72 -23.69 12.65
CA ASN A 50 7.06 -23.15 12.92
C ASN A 50 8.14 -24.24 12.82
N PHE A 51 7.79 -25.46 12.39
CA PHE A 51 8.73 -26.57 12.38
C PHE A 51 9.90 -26.34 11.41
N ASP A 52 9.62 -25.79 10.23
CA ASP A 52 10.66 -25.48 9.25
C ASP A 52 11.61 -24.40 9.77
N ASP A 53 11.09 -23.36 10.43
CA ASP A 53 11.91 -22.32 11.07
C ASP A 53 12.79 -22.92 12.17
N HIS A 54 12.22 -23.77 13.02
CA HIS A 54 12.98 -24.49 14.02
C HIS A 54 14.12 -25.31 13.40
N ILE A 55 13.85 -26.14 12.38
CA ILE A 55 14.88 -26.95 11.70
C ILE A 55 15.97 -26.07 11.06
N ASN A 56 15.56 -24.98 10.40
CA ASN A 56 16.47 -24.14 9.63
C ASN A 56 17.28 -23.15 10.48
N GLN A 57 16.76 -22.74 11.65
CA GLN A 57 17.34 -21.64 12.42
C GLN A 57 17.77 -22.06 13.85
N GLU A 58 17.01 -22.93 14.52
CA GLU A 58 17.13 -23.12 15.97
C GLU A 58 17.63 -24.50 16.39
N CYS A 59 17.29 -25.56 15.65
CA CYS A 59 17.55 -26.94 16.04
C CYS A 59 19.06 -27.19 16.21
N PRO A 60 19.54 -27.56 17.42
CA PRO A 60 20.96 -27.76 17.67
C PRO A 60 21.53 -29.00 16.98
N ASN A 61 20.68 -29.99 16.70
CA ASN A 61 21.08 -31.29 16.19
C ASN A 61 20.86 -31.45 14.68
N VAL A 62 20.36 -30.41 14.00
CA VAL A 62 20.25 -30.40 12.54
C VAL A 62 21.64 -30.37 11.91
N ARG A 63 21.83 -31.14 10.84
CA ARG A 63 23.09 -31.12 10.09
C ARG A 63 23.16 -29.88 9.21
N VAL A 64 24.20 -29.08 9.39
CA VAL A 64 24.44 -27.84 8.63
C VAL A 64 25.82 -27.91 7.99
N SER A 65 25.95 -27.28 6.82
CA SER A 65 27.23 -27.10 6.15
C SER A 65 27.99 -25.92 6.75
N CYS A 66 29.32 -25.97 6.70
CA CYS A 66 30.14 -24.81 7.06
C CYS A 66 29.82 -23.59 6.16
N PRO A 67 29.74 -22.36 6.69
CA PRO A 67 29.60 -21.14 5.89
C PRO A 67 30.68 -20.99 4.80
N ALA A 68 31.87 -21.55 5.03
CA ALA A 68 32.97 -21.60 4.06
C ALA A 68 32.85 -22.75 3.03
N MET A 69 31.66 -23.31 2.81
CA MET A 69 31.43 -24.34 1.78
C MET A 69 31.81 -23.85 0.37
N ASN A 70 31.64 -22.56 0.09
CA ASN A 70 32.08 -21.94 -1.17
C ASN A 70 33.61 -21.94 -1.32
N ASN A 71 34.34 -21.93 -0.20
CA ASN A 71 35.79 -22.12 -0.15
C ASN A 71 36.17 -23.60 -0.09
N LYS A 72 35.24 -24.50 -0.48
CA LYS A 72 35.40 -25.95 -0.52
C LYS A 72 35.64 -26.60 0.84
N CYS A 73 35.15 -26.01 1.92
CA CYS A 73 35.13 -26.70 3.22
C CYS A 73 34.22 -27.94 3.14
N PRO A 74 34.73 -29.17 3.39
CA PRO A 74 33.94 -30.39 3.29
C PRO A 74 33.08 -30.67 4.54
N TRP A 75 33.14 -29.80 5.55
CA TRP A 75 32.52 -30.06 6.85
C TRP A 75 30.98 -29.94 6.79
N ILE A 76 30.30 -30.98 7.28
CA ILE A 76 28.86 -31.05 7.51
C ILE A 76 28.61 -31.75 8.85
N GLY A 77 28.31 -30.98 9.89
CA GLY A 77 28.11 -31.48 11.26
C GLY A 77 26.81 -30.95 11.89
N GLN A 78 26.57 -31.26 13.16
CA GLN A 78 25.43 -30.72 13.89
C GLN A 78 25.63 -29.21 14.14
N ARG A 79 24.53 -28.45 14.25
CA ARG A 79 24.58 -26.99 14.46
C ARG A 79 25.29 -26.60 15.76
N ASN A 80 25.14 -27.39 16.83
CA ASN A 80 25.88 -27.20 18.09
C ASN A 80 27.41 -27.31 17.91
N ASP A 81 27.88 -28.15 17.01
CA ASP A 81 29.31 -28.34 16.69
C ASP A 81 29.85 -27.25 15.74
N LEU A 82 28.96 -26.51 15.06
CA LEU A 82 29.35 -25.51 14.07
C LEU A 82 30.26 -24.43 14.66
N LYS A 83 29.99 -23.98 15.89
CA LYS A 83 30.82 -22.95 16.55
C LYS A 83 32.25 -23.43 16.80
N ASN A 84 32.39 -24.68 17.28
CA ASN A 84 33.70 -25.30 17.50
C ASN A 84 34.42 -25.49 16.17
N HIS A 85 33.72 -25.98 15.14
CA HIS A 85 34.30 -26.10 13.80
C HIS A 85 34.75 -24.74 13.25
N ILE A 86 33.92 -23.70 13.31
CA ILE A 86 34.24 -22.34 12.85
C ILE A 86 35.55 -21.84 13.47
N SER A 87 35.76 -22.08 14.77
CA SER A 87 36.98 -21.64 15.47
C SER A 87 38.27 -22.33 14.99
N THR A 88 38.15 -23.53 14.39
CA THR A 88 39.29 -24.32 13.89
C THR A 88 39.26 -24.47 12.36
N CYS A 89 38.33 -23.84 11.66
CA CYS A 89 38.12 -24.05 10.23
C CYS A 89 39.18 -23.32 9.43
N VAL A 90 40.09 -24.07 8.82
CA VAL A 90 41.15 -23.54 7.94
C VAL A 90 40.61 -22.76 6.74
N PHE A 91 39.37 -23.03 6.32
CA PHE A 91 38.69 -22.34 5.21
C PHE A 91 37.90 -21.10 5.64
N HIS A 92 37.73 -20.90 6.94
CA HIS A 92 37.03 -19.76 7.51
C HIS A 92 37.98 -18.67 8.01
N GLN A 93 39.28 -18.95 8.08
CA GLN A 93 40.24 -17.87 8.31
C GLN A 93 40.06 -16.82 7.21
N PRO A 94 39.79 -15.55 7.56
CA PRO A 94 39.84 -14.49 6.56
C PRO A 94 41.24 -14.58 5.94
N PRO A 95 41.37 -14.65 4.60
CA PRO A 95 42.68 -14.66 3.99
C PRO A 95 43.43 -13.45 4.54
N LEU A 96 44.60 -13.65 5.15
CA LEU A 96 45.46 -12.56 5.64
C LEU A 96 45.78 -11.53 4.54
N VAL A 97 45.47 -11.85 3.27
CA VAL A 97 45.57 -11.00 2.09
C VAL A 97 44.41 -9.99 1.93
N VAL A 98 43.25 -10.18 2.59
CA VAL A 98 42.09 -9.26 2.41
C VAL A 98 42.24 -7.96 3.21
N ALA A 99 43.02 -7.94 4.30
CA ALA A 99 43.28 -6.70 5.03
C ALA A 99 44.13 -5.71 4.22
N GLU A 100 45.03 -6.20 3.35
CA GLU A 100 45.86 -5.37 2.49
C GLU A 100 45.18 -5.01 1.14
N ILE A 101 44.25 -5.84 0.63
CA ILE A 101 43.48 -5.52 -0.58
C ILE A 101 42.25 -4.64 -0.27
N ALA A 102 41.62 -4.76 0.90
CA ALA A 102 40.54 -3.84 1.32
C ALA A 102 41.03 -2.39 1.53
N ALA A 103 42.35 -2.19 1.68
CA ALA A 103 42.97 -0.87 1.70
C ALA A 103 43.14 -0.26 0.29
N ALA A 104 43.03 -1.03 -0.79
CA ALA A 104 43.45 -0.59 -2.13
C ALA A 104 42.41 0.24 -2.91
N THR A 105 41.12 0.20 -2.55
CA THR A 105 40.10 1.09 -3.15
C THR A 105 38.96 1.32 -2.19
N LYS A 106 39.17 2.12 -1.14
CA LYS A 106 38.04 2.69 -0.39
C LYS A 106 37.17 3.49 -1.37
N LEU A 107 35.92 3.07 -1.55
CA LEU A 107 34.91 3.83 -2.29
C LEU A 107 34.72 5.19 -1.60
N SER A 108 35.32 6.22 -2.18
CA SER A 108 35.22 7.59 -1.69
C SER A 108 33.92 8.21 -2.20
N THR A 109 33.06 8.67 -1.28
CA THR A 109 31.85 9.43 -1.61
C THR A 109 32.15 10.59 -2.56
N LYS A 110 33.30 11.26 -2.37
CA LYS A 110 33.73 12.42 -3.18
C LYS A 110 33.97 12.06 -4.65
N ASP A 111 34.44 10.85 -4.92
CA ASP A 111 34.80 10.42 -6.28
C ASP A 111 33.55 10.06 -7.11
N LEU A 112 32.44 9.81 -6.42
CA LEU A 112 31.15 9.43 -7.00
C LEU A 112 30.13 10.58 -6.99
N LEU A 113 30.51 11.78 -6.53
CA LEU A 113 29.63 12.93 -6.55
C LEU A 113 29.27 13.31 -7.98
N SER A 114 27.97 13.28 -8.27
CA SER A 114 27.43 13.73 -9.55
C SER A 114 27.67 15.23 -9.72
N LYS A 115 28.10 15.61 -10.92
CA LYS A 115 28.20 17.03 -11.30
C LYS A 115 26.84 17.65 -11.58
N GLN A 116 25.82 16.82 -11.84
CA GLN A 116 24.48 17.29 -12.15
C GLN A 116 23.63 17.32 -10.87
N PRO A 117 23.06 18.48 -10.49
CA PRO A 117 22.12 18.54 -9.38
C PRO A 117 20.87 17.70 -9.70
N ILE A 118 20.17 17.25 -8.67
CA ILE A 118 18.82 16.69 -8.81
C ILE A 118 17.91 17.72 -9.49
N SER A 119 17.00 17.24 -10.35
CA SER A 119 16.01 18.14 -10.96
C SER A 119 15.08 18.72 -9.89
N PHE A 120 14.39 19.81 -10.21
CA PHE A 120 13.42 20.42 -9.28
C PHE A 120 12.28 19.44 -8.93
N GLU A 121 11.80 18.69 -9.93
CA GLU A 121 10.73 17.70 -9.77
C GLU A 121 11.19 16.53 -8.90
N GLU A 122 12.41 16.03 -9.12
CA GLU A 122 13.00 15.00 -8.26
C GLU A 122 13.16 15.50 -6.83
N LYS A 123 13.63 16.73 -6.65
CA LYS A 123 13.78 17.35 -5.33
C LYS A 123 12.42 17.42 -4.61
N SER A 124 11.39 17.94 -5.26
CA SER A 124 10.04 18.01 -4.70
C SER A 124 9.54 16.63 -4.27
N TYR A 125 9.71 15.63 -5.14
CA TYR A 125 9.32 14.26 -4.85
C TYR A 125 10.09 13.66 -3.65
N TYR A 126 11.39 13.91 -3.55
CA TYR A 126 12.18 13.41 -2.42
C TYR A 126 11.83 14.11 -1.10
N GLU A 127 11.46 15.39 -1.11
CA GLU A 127 10.96 16.06 0.10
C GLU A 127 9.63 15.44 0.60
N GLU A 128 8.72 15.08 -0.30
CA GLU A 128 7.49 14.33 0.07
C GLU A 128 7.84 12.95 0.66
N CYS A 129 8.82 12.25 0.07
CA CYS A 129 9.29 10.97 0.59
C CYS A 129 9.93 11.11 1.98
N LYS A 130 10.65 12.20 2.24
CA LYS A 130 11.20 12.50 3.57
C LYS A 130 10.11 12.80 4.58
N GLU A 131 9.12 13.60 4.22
CA GLU A 131 8.00 13.88 5.11
C GLU A 131 7.28 12.58 5.50
N TYR A 132 7.03 11.70 4.53
CA TYR A 132 6.52 10.36 4.79
C TYR A 132 7.42 9.58 5.77
N TYR A 133 8.73 9.58 5.53
CA TYR A 133 9.70 8.92 6.40
C TYR A 133 9.72 9.51 7.82
N HIS A 134 9.68 10.82 7.99
CA HIS A 134 9.64 11.46 9.30
C HIS A 134 8.35 11.14 10.08
N ILE A 135 7.23 10.97 9.38
CA ILE A 135 5.95 10.59 9.99
C ILE A 135 5.93 9.11 10.38
N THR A 136 6.48 8.23 9.53
CA THR A 136 6.29 6.78 9.66
C THR A 136 7.50 6.04 10.24
N GLY A 137 8.69 6.66 10.22
CA GLY A 137 9.95 6.00 10.51
C GLY A 137 10.36 4.94 9.47
N LYS A 138 9.72 4.90 8.29
CA LYS A 138 9.94 3.89 7.24
C LYS A 138 10.22 4.57 5.89
N PRO A 139 11.08 4.01 5.03
CA PRO A 139 11.26 4.52 3.68
C PRO A 139 10.01 4.30 2.81
N LEU A 140 9.82 5.17 1.82
CA LEU A 140 8.93 4.88 0.71
C LEU A 140 9.63 3.91 -0.26
N ILE A 141 9.05 2.73 -0.47
CA ILE A 141 9.63 1.69 -1.33
C ILE A 141 8.79 1.55 -2.60
N SER A 142 9.43 1.69 -3.75
CA SER A 142 8.80 1.59 -5.06
C SER A 142 9.56 0.58 -5.93
N ILE A 143 8.83 -0.07 -6.83
CA ILE A 143 9.40 -0.97 -7.83
C ILE A 143 8.75 -0.70 -9.19
N ALA A 144 9.52 -0.77 -10.26
CA ALA A 144 9.01 -0.52 -11.60
C ALA A 144 8.06 -1.65 -12.05
N GLU A 145 6.96 -1.32 -12.73
CA GLU A 145 6.00 -2.32 -13.22
C GLU A 145 6.64 -3.35 -14.16
N GLU A 146 7.64 -2.91 -14.95
CA GLU A 146 8.41 -3.77 -15.86
C GLU A 146 9.20 -4.85 -15.13
N VAL A 147 9.39 -4.73 -13.81
CA VAL A 147 9.98 -5.82 -13.02
C VAL A 147 9.00 -6.99 -12.92
N PHE A 148 7.69 -6.75 -12.84
CA PHE A 148 6.69 -7.81 -12.68
C PHE A 148 6.22 -8.42 -14.00
N ASP A 149 6.28 -7.68 -15.11
CA ASP A 149 5.87 -8.16 -16.42
C ASP A 149 6.95 -9.04 -17.08
N ASN A 150 6.76 -10.36 -17.03
CA ASN A 150 7.66 -11.33 -17.65
C ASN A 150 7.75 -11.19 -19.18
N ASN A 151 6.90 -10.39 -19.82
CA ASN A 151 6.94 -10.14 -21.27
C ASN A 151 7.81 -8.92 -21.65
N ILE A 152 8.27 -8.14 -20.65
CA ILE A 152 9.09 -6.94 -20.89
C ILE A 152 10.52 -7.24 -20.50
N GLU A 153 11.46 -7.05 -21.43
CA GLU A 153 12.88 -7.18 -21.11
C GLU A 153 13.38 -5.97 -20.29
N LEU A 154 13.96 -6.24 -19.10
CA LEU A 154 14.59 -5.20 -18.29
C LEU A 154 15.94 -4.75 -18.89
N LYS A 155 15.99 -3.49 -19.31
CA LYS A 155 17.21 -2.87 -19.80
C LYS A 155 18.30 -2.76 -18.72
N SER A 156 17.91 -2.45 -17.48
CA SER A 156 18.84 -2.34 -16.35
C SER A 156 18.20 -2.80 -15.04
N SER A 157 19.04 -3.28 -14.13
CA SER A 157 18.70 -3.60 -12.74
C SER A 157 19.24 -2.51 -11.83
N SER A 158 18.57 -1.37 -11.78
CA SER A 158 19.04 -0.21 -11.02
C SER A 158 18.35 -0.11 -9.66
N LEU A 159 19.09 0.43 -8.69
CA LEU A 159 18.60 0.84 -7.38
C LEU A 159 18.78 2.35 -7.27
N LYS A 160 17.75 3.06 -6.80
CA LYS A 160 17.89 4.46 -6.39
C LYS A 160 17.50 4.59 -4.93
N ILE A 161 18.42 5.08 -4.09
CA ILE A 161 18.27 5.11 -2.64
C ILE A 161 18.41 6.56 -2.16
N GLY A 162 17.40 7.06 -1.47
CA GLY A 162 17.44 8.35 -0.80
C GLY A 162 17.76 8.17 0.68
N ILE A 163 18.81 8.84 1.14
CA ILE A 163 19.32 8.75 2.52
C ILE A 163 19.29 10.14 3.14
N ASP A 164 18.68 10.26 4.31
CA ASP A 164 18.52 11.52 5.04
C ASP A 164 19.78 11.89 5.83
N GLU A 165 20.88 12.00 5.08
CA GLU A 165 22.19 12.46 5.54
C GLU A 165 22.83 13.37 4.49
N GLU A 166 23.54 14.39 4.96
CA GLU A 166 24.37 15.26 4.14
C GLU A 166 25.52 14.47 3.49
N CYS A 167 25.76 14.68 2.20
CA CYS A 167 26.77 13.93 1.43
C CYS A 167 28.19 14.04 2.00
N ASN A 168 28.52 15.11 2.72
CA ASN A 168 29.84 15.31 3.33
C ASN A 168 30.06 14.48 4.60
N GLN A 169 28.98 14.02 5.23
CA GLN A 169 28.98 13.17 6.42
C GLN A 169 28.72 11.69 6.07
N PHE A 170 28.25 11.42 4.85
CA PHE A 170 27.85 10.11 4.40
C PHE A 170 29.05 9.18 4.11
N ASP A 171 29.21 8.14 4.94
CA ASP A 171 30.17 7.04 4.73
C ASP A 171 29.55 5.96 3.83
N LEU A 172 29.83 6.08 2.53
CA LEU A 172 29.31 5.17 1.52
C LEU A 172 29.67 3.70 1.77
N GLN A 173 30.92 3.42 2.18
CA GLN A 173 31.39 2.05 2.38
C GLN A 173 30.68 1.39 3.56
N SER A 174 30.56 2.12 4.68
CA SER A 174 29.84 1.66 5.86
C SER A 174 28.36 1.44 5.55
N PHE A 175 27.74 2.39 4.83
CA PHE A 175 26.34 2.28 4.40
C PHE A 175 26.11 1.06 3.52
N LEU A 176 26.89 0.88 2.44
CA LEU A 176 26.73 -0.24 1.51
C LEU A 176 26.92 -1.58 2.23
N THR A 177 27.88 -1.68 3.13
CA THR A 177 28.12 -2.89 3.92
C THR A 177 26.88 -3.25 4.74
N GLN A 178 26.30 -2.27 5.46
CA GLN A 178 25.08 -2.48 6.24
C GLN A 178 23.89 -2.84 5.35
N PHE A 179 23.68 -2.10 4.26
CA PHE A 179 22.57 -2.29 3.32
C PHE A 179 22.61 -3.68 2.67
N CYS A 180 23.78 -4.08 2.17
CA CYS A 180 24.01 -5.39 1.56
C CYS A 180 23.80 -6.53 2.56
N ASN A 181 24.33 -6.39 3.79
CA ASN A 181 24.13 -7.37 4.85
C ASN A 181 22.65 -7.57 5.19
N LYS A 182 21.88 -6.48 5.21
CA LYS A 182 20.43 -6.52 5.48
C LYS A 182 19.62 -7.18 4.37
N LEU A 183 20.04 -7.05 3.12
CA LEU A 183 19.39 -7.67 1.96
C LEU A 183 19.98 -9.03 1.56
N HIS A 184 21.04 -9.48 2.24
CA HIS A 184 21.82 -10.67 1.86
C HIS A 184 22.36 -10.60 0.43
N ILE A 185 22.79 -9.41 -0.01
CA ILE A 185 23.43 -9.17 -1.32
C ILE A 185 24.94 -9.07 -1.08
N ASN A 186 25.77 -9.56 -2.00
CA ASN A 186 27.20 -9.31 -1.94
C ASN A 186 27.47 -7.85 -2.38
N ILE A 187 28.29 -7.11 -1.61
CA ILE A 187 28.67 -5.74 -1.96
C ILE A 187 29.33 -5.65 -3.35
N ASP A 188 30.04 -6.69 -3.78
CA ASP A 188 30.67 -6.78 -5.10
C ASP A 188 29.64 -6.93 -6.26
N ASP A 189 28.38 -7.18 -5.92
CA ASP A 189 27.27 -7.23 -6.87
C ASP A 189 26.51 -5.88 -6.94
N ILE A 190 26.99 -4.84 -6.27
CA ILE A 190 26.44 -3.48 -6.36
C ILE A 190 27.51 -2.53 -6.89
N VAL A 191 27.22 -1.89 -8.02
CA VAL A 191 28.07 -0.85 -8.61
C VAL A 191 27.39 0.49 -8.45
N VAL A 192 27.94 1.32 -7.56
CA VAL A 192 27.50 2.71 -7.42
C VAL A 192 27.92 3.51 -8.64
N LYS A 193 26.95 4.18 -9.27
CA LYS A 193 27.19 5.03 -10.45
C LYS A 193 27.43 6.48 -10.05
N GLN A 194 26.60 6.99 -9.15
CA GLN A 194 26.67 8.38 -8.74
C GLN A 194 25.98 8.62 -7.40
N ILE A 195 26.37 9.73 -6.75
CA ILE A 195 25.76 10.28 -5.54
C ILE A 195 25.44 11.75 -5.81
N GLN A 196 24.18 12.15 -5.67
CA GLN A 196 23.77 13.54 -5.91
C GLN A 196 23.75 14.34 -4.60
N VAL A 197 24.15 15.62 -4.67
CA VAL A 197 24.30 16.53 -3.51
C VAL A 197 22.93 16.98 -2.97
N GLY A 198 22.85 17.06 -1.64
CA GLY A 198 21.65 17.31 -0.85
C GLY A 198 21.55 16.21 0.21
N SER A 199 20.35 15.70 0.44
CA SER A 199 20.23 14.34 0.98
C SER A 199 20.92 13.36 0.05
N SER A 200 21.69 12.44 0.59
CA SER A 200 22.52 11.53 -0.20
C SER A 200 21.64 10.63 -1.07
N ILE A 201 21.53 10.98 -2.36
CA ILE A 201 20.80 10.18 -3.35
C ILE A 201 21.79 9.29 -4.07
N LEU A 202 21.75 8.00 -3.75
CA LEU A 202 22.60 6.97 -4.32
C LEU A 202 21.91 6.34 -5.54
N GLU A 203 22.59 6.34 -6.69
CA GLU A 203 22.19 5.53 -7.84
C GLU A 203 23.19 4.39 -8.01
N ALA A 204 22.68 3.16 -7.96
CA ALA A 204 23.48 1.95 -8.11
C ALA A 204 22.88 1.01 -9.16
N GLU A 205 23.71 0.15 -9.72
CA GLU A 205 23.30 -0.93 -10.59
C GLU A 205 23.72 -2.27 -9.98
N ILE A 206 22.89 -3.29 -10.20
CA ILE A 206 23.23 -4.68 -9.93
C ILE A 206 23.71 -5.28 -11.27
N PRO A 207 25.03 -5.48 -11.47
CA PRO A 207 25.56 -5.90 -12.75
C PRO A 207 25.03 -7.26 -13.18
N ASP A 208 24.81 -7.37 -14.49
CA ASP A 208 24.42 -8.62 -15.12
C ASP A 208 25.63 -9.53 -15.27
N LYS A 209 25.79 -10.43 -14.31
CA LYS A 209 26.61 -11.62 -14.51
C LYS A 209 25.84 -12.73 -15.24
N LEU A 210 24.53 -12.56 -15.45
CA LEU A 210 23.58 -13.55 -15.99
C LEU A 210 22.51 -12.88 -16.90
N GLY A 211 21.62 -13.66 -17.53
CA GLY A 211 20.70 -13.19 -18.58
C GLY A 211 19.54 -12.28 -18.11
N SER A 212 18.71 -11.80 -19.05
CA SER A 212 17.65 -10.80 -18.77
C SER A 212 16.55 -11.25 -17.81
N ASN A 213 16.11 -12.52 -17.87
CA ASN A 213 15.13 -13.07 -16.93
C ASN A 213 15.65 -13.08 -15.48
N ASP A 214 16.97 -13.18 -15.28
CA ASP A 214 17.58 -13.19 -13.96
C ASP A 214 17.55 -11.80 -13.31
N LYS A 215 17.50 -10.72 -14.11
CA LYS A 215 17.36 -9.34 -13.62
C LYS A 215 16.05 -9.12 -12.88
N GLN A 216 14.96 -9.48 -13.55
CA GLN A 216 13.61 -9.38 -12.98
C GLN A 216 13.51 -10.23 -11.73
N LEU A 217 13.97 -11.48 -11.79
CA LEU A 217 13.93 -12.39 -10.65
C LEU A 217 14.70 -11.82 -9.45
N ARG A 218 15.91 -11.29 -9.66
CA ARG A 218 16.70 -10.68 -8.57
C ARG A 218 15.99 -9.49 -7.93
N LEU A 219 15.50 -8.54 -8.72
CA LEU A 219 14.77 -7.39 -8.18
C LEU A 219 13.47 -7.83 -7.48
N LYS A 220 12.74 -8.82 -8.01
CA LYS A 220 11.57 -9.43 -7.34
C LYS A 220 11.96 -10.03 -5.99
N MET A 221 13.06 -10.78 -5.93
CA MET A 221 13.54 -11.41 -4.69
C MET A 221 13.96 -10.36 -3.65
N ILE A 222 14.67 -9.31 -4.07
CA ILE A 222 15.02 -8.18 -3.20
C ILE A 222 13.75 -7.51 -2.69
N TYR A 223 12.79 -7.20 -3.56
CA TYR A 223 11.54 -6.58 -3.15
C TYR A 223 10.75 -7.45 -2.18
N GLN A 224 10.64 -8.75 -2.44
CA GLN A 224 9.94 -9.72 -1.59
C GLN A 224 10.62 -9.95 -0.24
N SER A 225 11.93 -9.72 -0.11
CA SER A 225 12.62 -9.84 1.18
C SER A 225 12.39 -8.64 2.09
N ILE A 226 11.87 -7.52 1.55
CA ILE A 226 11.61 -6.30 2.32
C ILE A 226 10.29 -6.39 3.09
N THR A 227 10.38 -7.05 4.25
CA THR A 227 9.32 -7.10 5.26
C THR A 227 9.18 -5.76 6.00
N ASP A 228 8.07 -5.55 6.72
CA ASP A 228 7.87 -4.37 7.57
C ASP A 228 9.01 -4.16 8.57
N LYS A 229 9.52 -5.25 9.16
CA LYS A 229 10.67 -5.21 10.08
C LYS A 229 11.92 -4.69 9.37
N LEU A 230 12.16 -5.12 8.13
CA LEU A 230 13.30 -4.66 7.35
C LEU A 230 13.14 -3.19 6.95
N GLN A 231 11.92 -2.72 6.64
CA GLN A 231 11.65 -1.31 6.40
C GLN A 231 11.96 -0.44 7.63
N GLU A 232 11.62 -0.91 8.83
CA GLU A 232 11.99 -0.21 10.08
C GLU A 232 13.50 -0.16 10.29
N GLU A 233 14.23 -1.22 9.91
CA GLU A 233 15.69 -1.23 9.94
C GLU A 233 16.29 -0.26 8.91
N PHE A 234 15.72 -0.17 7.71
CA PHE A 234 16.09 0.85 6.72
C PHE A 234 15.81 2.26 7.22
N GLY A 235 14.71 2.49 7.94
CA GLY A 235 14.43 3.76 8.60
C GLY A 235 15.52 4.14 9.61
N LYS A 236 16.02 3.17 10.40
CA LYS A 236 17.17 3.40 11.31
C LYS A 236 18.47 3.72 10.57
N MET A 237 18.61 3.25 9.33
CA MET A 237 19.70 3.62 8.42
C MET A 237 19.44 4.97 7.70
N LYS A 238 18.40 5.71 8.10
CA LYS A 238 17.96 6.98 7.52
C LYS A 238 17.60 6.89 6.04
N ILE A 239 17.26 5.70 5.55
CA ILE A 239 16.74 5.56 4.19
C ILE A 239 15.31 6.10 4.22
N PHE A 240 15.04 7.14 3.42
CA PHE A 240 13.70 7.69 3.24
C PHE A 240 13.05 7.22 1.93
N PHE A 241 13.85 6.73 0.98
CA PHE A 241 13.36 6.29 -0.33
C PHE A 241 14.19 5.12 -0.88
N LEU A 242 13.53 4.13 -1.47
CA LEU A 242 14.17 3.04 -2.21
C LEU A 242 13.35 2.71 -3.46
N PHE A 243 13.99 2.79 -4.63
CA PHE A 243 13.43 2.37 -5.90
C PHE A 243 14.21 1.22 -6.53
N MET A 244 13.49 0.27 -7.10
CA MET A 244 14.03 -0.90 -7.82
C MET A 244 13.50 -0.95 -9.26
N GLY A 245 14.41 -0.97 -10.25
CA GLY A 245 14.06 -1.09 -11.67
C GLY A 245 14.78 -0.05 -12.53
N PRO A 246 14.39 0.10 -13.81
CA PRO A 246 15.03 1.06 -14.70
C PRO A 246 14.79 2.50 -14.21
N ILE A 247 15.85 3.32 -14.10
CA ILE A 247 15.75 4.71 -13.63
C ILE A 247 14.81 5.55 -14.51
N LYS A 248 14.69 5.23 -15.80
CA LYS A 248 13.70 5.86 -16.70
C LYS A 248 12.26 5.63 -16.25
N SER A 249 11.97 4.48 -15.65
CA SER A 249 10.65 4.16 -15.10
C SER A 249 10.39 4.91 -13.80
N LEU A 250 11.44 5.18 -13.00
CA LEU A 250 11.31 6.09 -11.86
C LEU A 250 10.92 7.50 -12.30
N PHE A 251 11.54 8.07 -13.32
CA PHE A 251 11.14 9.40 -13.80
C PHE A 251 9.70 9.43 -14.29
N LYS A 252 9.21 8.34 -14.90
CA LYS A 252 7.78 8.20 -15.22
C LYS A 252 6.93 8.20 -13.95
N ILE A 253 7.27 7.38 -12.95
CA ILE A 253 6.56 7.30 -11.67
C ILE A 253 6.56 8.64 -10.95
N GLN A 254 7.71 9.31 -10.85
CA GLN A 254 7.83 10.65 -10.27
C GLN A 254 6.95 11.63 -11.02
N LYS A 255 6.99 11.66 -12.35
CA LYS A 255 6.11 12.48 -13.17
C LYS A 255 4.62 12.14 -12.98
N TYR A 256 4.29 10.86 -12.77
CA TYR A 256 2.91 10.42 -12.50
C TYR A 256 2.47 10.69 -11.06
N ARG A 257 3.41 10.81 -10.10
CA ARG A 257 3.12 11.12 -8.69
C ARG A 257 3.05 12.62 -8.45
N THR A 258 3.96 13.40 -9.02
CA THR A 258 3.95 14.87 -8.94
C THR A 258 2.80 15.47 -9.73
N GLU A 259 2.34 14.79 -10.77
CA GLU A 259 1.11 15.15 -11.47
C GLU A 259 0.03 14.19 -10.96
N ILE A 260 -0.81 14.58 -9.99
CA ILE A 260 -2.15 13.96 -9.88
C ILE A 260 -2.81 14.18 -11.23
N LYS A 261 -2.68 13.19 -12.11
CA LYS A 261 -3.14 13.32 -13.48
C LYS A 261 -4.63 13.19 -13.43
N LEU A 262 -5.32 14.30 -13.62
CA LEU A 262 -6.72 14.24 -13.93
C LEU A 262 -6.89 13.56 -15.29
N ASN A 263 -8.00 12.88 -15.47
CA ASN A 263 -8.44 12.36 -16.75
C ASN A 263 -9.72 13.08 -17.18
N PRO A 264 -9.62 14.30 -17.75
CA PRO A 264 -10.78 15.16 -18.01
C PRO A 264 -11.86 14.52 -18.88
N GLN A 265 -11.48 13.56 -19.75
CA GLN A 265 -12.42 12.80 -20.58
C GLN A 265 -13.50 12.07 -19.74
N TYR A 266 -13.18 11.72 -18.50
CA TYR A 266 -14.07 11.03 -17.56
C TYR A 266 -14.56 11.94 -16.42
N ASN A 267 -14.35 13.25 -16.51
CA ASN A 267 -14.98 14.19 -15.59
C ASN A 267 -16.49 14.24 -15.86
N ARG A 268 -17.28 14.30 -14.79
CA ARG A 268 -18.75 14.26 -14.88
C ARG A 268 -19.35 15.26 -13.90
N ILE A 269 -20.49 15.81 -14.25
CA ILE A 269 -21.39 16.50 -13.31
C ILE A 269 -22.60 15.59 -13.17
N TYR A 270 -22.85 15.11 -11.96
CA TYR A 270 -23.96 14.21 -11.67
C TYR A 270 -25.13 15.00 -11.15
N ASP A 271 -26.06 15.30 -12.04
CA ASP A 271 -27.28 16.06 -11.76
C ASP A 271 -28.29 15.79 -12.88
N ARG A 272 -29.58 16.06 -12.63
CA ARG A 272 -30.69 15.81 -13.57
C ARG A 272 -30.52 16.55 -14.89
N ASP A 273 -29.93 17.74 -14.85
CA ASP A 273 -29.67 18.55 -16.05
C ASP A 273 -28.35 18.17 -16.75
N TYR A 274 -27.61 17.18 -16.20
CA TYR A 274 -26.30 16.74 -16.69
C TYR A 274 -26.23 15.21 -16.82
N ASN A 275 -25.32 14.54 -16.11
CA ASN A 275 -25.17 13.09 -16.16
C ASN A 275 -26.07 12.47 -15.08
N TYR A 276 -27.15 11.82 -15.51
CA TYR A 276 -28.15 11.27 -14.61
C TYR A 276 -28.67 9.92 -15.09
N TRP A 277 -29.01 9.06 -14.14
CA TRP A 277 -29.79 7.85 -14.34
C TRP A 277 -30.51 7.50 -13.04
N GLU A 278 -31.62 6.77 -13.16
CA GLU A 278 -32.39 6.26 -12.03
C GLU A 278 -32.08 4.78 -11.79
N GLY A 279 -31.98 4.41 -10.51
CA GLY A 279 -31.64 3.05 -10.12
C GLY A 279 -30.21 2.63 -10.50
N PRO A 280 -29.94 1.31 -10.61
CA PRO A 280 -28.63 0.80 -10.99
C PRO A 280 -28.23 1.19 -12.42
N LEU A 281 -26.96 1.55 -12.64
CA LEU A 281 -26.45 1.81 -13.98
C LEU A 281 -26.32 0.50 -14.79
N HIS A 282 -26.93 0.47 -15.97
CA HIS A 282 -26.91 -0.67 -16.90
C HIS A 282 -26.13 -0.36 -18.19
N ASP A 283 -24.83 -0.07 -18.06
CA ASP A 283 -23.95 0.27 -19.21
C ASP A 283 -23.15 -0.92 -19.77
N GLY A 284 -23.53 -2.15 -19.39
CA GLY A 284 -22.85 -3.39 -19.82
C GLY A 284 -21.48 -3.63 -19.17
N ARG A 285 -21.00 -2.76 -18.27
CA ARG A 285 -19.71 -2.94 -17.60
C ARG A 285 -19.83 -3.80 -16.37
N ASP A 286 -18.89 -4.72 -16.22
CA ASP A 286 -18.78 -5.60 -15.07
C ASP A 286 -18.27 -4.84 -13.83
N ARG A 287 -19.11 -4.80 -12.79
CA ARG A 287 -18.84 -4.17 -11.48
C ARG A 287 -18.93 -5.18 -10.33
N GLY A 288 -18.67 -6.46 -10.60
CA GLY A 288 -18.60 -7.48 -9.55
C GLY A 288 -19.94 -7.71 -8.86
N ASN A 289 -21.03 -7.68 -9.63
CA ASN A 289 -22.41 -7.84 -9.16
C ASN A 289 -22.87 -6.82 -8.10
N LYS A 290 -22.16 -5.70 -7.93
CA LYS A 290 -22.62 -4.58 -7.09
C LYS A 290 -23.20 -3.48 -7.98
N PRO A 291 -24.41 -2.98 -7.68
CA PRO A 291 -25.02 -1.90 -8.44
C PRO A 291 -24.22 -0.60 -8.27
N TYR A 292 -24.27 0.26 -9.29
CA TYR A 292 -23.71 1.61 -9.24
C TYR A 292 -24.83 2.62 -9.46
N TYR A 293 -25.06 3.43 -8.44
CA TYR A 293 -26.10 4.45 -8.45
C TYR A 293 -25.50 5.81 -8.80
N CYS A 294 -26.31 6.69 -9.39
CA CYS A 294 -25.87 8.03 -9.75
C CYS A 294 -25.55 8.82 -8.47
N PRO A 295 -24.33 9.35 -8.29
CA PRO A 295 -23.99 10.17 -7.13
C PRO A 295 -24.48 11.60 -7.37
N ILE A 296 -25.80 11.79 -7.37
CA ILE A 296 -26.47 13.06 -7.67
C ILE A 296 -25.98 14.16 -6.71
N GLY A 297 -25.68 15.33 -7.26
CA GLY A 297 -25.19 16.48 -6.51
C GLY A 297 -23.67 16.61 -6.46
N TRP A 298 -22.94 15.82 -7.26
CA TRP A 298 -21.48 15.77 -7.21
C TRP A 298 -20.84 16.02 -8.57
N LYS A 299 -19.73 16.75 -8.56
CA LYS A 299 -18.82 16.91 -9.68
C LYS A 299 -17.66 15.94 -9.51
N ARG A 300 -17.45 15.07 -10.49
CA ARG A 300 -16.35 14.11 -10.53
C ARG A 300 -15.16 14.66 -11.29
N CYS A 301 -14.02 14.75 -10.61
CA CYS A 301 -12.71 14.90 -11.21
C CYS A 301 -12.08 13.52 -11.28
N SER A 302 -12.02 12.93 -12.48
CA SER A 302 -11.45 11.61 -12.67
C SER A 302 -9.94 11.65 -12.46
N LEU A 303 -9.40 10.63 -11.81
CA LEU A 303 -7.97 10.38 -11.80
C LEU A 303 -7.60 9.48 -12.98
N TYR A 304 -6.45 9.73 -13.57
CA TYR A 304 -5.79 8.81 -14.48
C TYR A 304 -5.10 7.74 -13.65
N VAL A 305 -5.48 6.48 -13.88
CA VAL A 305 -4.90 5.32 -13.16
C VAL A 305 -4.05 4.49 -14.10
N THR A 306 -4.58 4.14 -15.28
CA THR A 306 -3.86 3.37 -16.31
C THR A 306 -4.61 3.45 -17.66
N ASP A 307 -3.91 3.25 -18.77
CA ASP A 307 -4.49 3.21 -20.12
C ASP A 307 -5.49 2.06 -20.32
N LYS A 308 -5.25 0.93 -19.64
CA LYS A 308 -6.08 -0.29 -19.72
C LYS A 308 -7.06 -0.41 -18.55
N PHE A 309 -7.66 0.71 -18.15
CA PHE A 309 -8.46 0.81 -16.92
C PHE A 309 -9.54 -0.28 -16.80
N TYR A 310 -10.35 -0.46 -17.85
CA TYR A 310 -11.43 -1.44 -17.81
C TYR A 310 -10.95 -2.89 -17.79
N GLU A 311 -9.85 -3.21 -18.48
CA GLU A 311 -9.29 -4.56 -18.49
C GLU A 311 -8.72 -4.90 -17.11
N LYS A 312 -7.96 -3.98 -16.51
CA LYS A 312 -7.33 -4.16 -15.19
C LYS A 312 -8.35 -4.25 -14.06
N PHE A 313 -9.41 -3.44 -14.10
CA PHE A 313 -10.40 -3.35 -13.02
C PHE A 313 -11.75 -3.96 -13.39
N LYS A 314 -11.77 -4.89 -14.35
CA LYS A 314 -12.98 -5.64 -14.70
C LYS A 314 -13.49 -6.39 -13.48
N GLY A 315 -14.77 -6.24 -13.17
CA GLY A 315 -15.39 -6.89 -12.00
C GLY A 315 -15.14 -6.17 -10.69
N TRP A 316 -14.41 -5.05 -10.67
CA TRP A 316 -14.26 -4.24 -9.46
C TRP A 316 -15.47 -3.34 -9.26
N CYS A 317 -16.05 -3.38 -8.07
CA CYS A 317 -17.18 -2.53 -7.70
C CYS A 317 -16.72 -1.11 -7.31
N ILE A 318 -17.67 -0.17 -7.30
CA ILE A 318 -17.43 1.23 -6.93
C ILE A 318 -17.81 1.40 -5.46
N CYS A 319 -16.98 2.12 -4.71
CA CYS A 319 -17.29 2.57 -3.36
C CYS A 319 -16.77 4.00 -3.16
N TYR A 320 -17.10 4.56 -2.01
CA TYR A 320 -16.80 5.92 -1.60
C TYR A 320 -16.13 5.91 -0.24
N HIS A 321 -15.17 6.81 -0.07
CA HIS A 321 -14.45 7.01 1.19
C HIS A 321 -14.44 8.51 1.52
N GLY A 322 -15.07 8.88 2.63
CA GLY A 322 -15.00 10.25 3.14
C GLY A 322 -13.62 10.56 3.71
N THR A 323 -13.15 11.80 3.61
CA THR A 323 -11.90 12.21 4.24
C THR A 323 -11.94 13.68 4.65
N LYS A 324 -10.96 14.09 5.46
CA LYS A 324 -10.64 15.49 5.75
C LYS A 324 -9.80 16.10 4.62
N PHE A 325 -9.94 17.41 4.39
CA PHE A 325 -9.23 18.16 3.35
C PHE A 325 -7.72 18.07 3.54
N SER A 326 -7.25 18.19 4.78
CA SER A 326 -5.83 18.06 5.12
C SER A 326 -5.23 16.69 4.78
N ASN A 327 -6.05 15.65 4.64
CA ASN A 327 -5.61 14.30 4.30
C ASN A 327 -5.82 13.96 2.81
N GLY A 328 -6.56 14.78 2.06
CA GLY A 328 -6.93 14.46 0.68
C GLY A 328 -5.71 14.19 -0.20
N LEU A 329 -4.75 15.13 -0.20
CA LEU A 329 -3.53 15.01 -0.99
C LEU A 329 -2.67 13.82 -0.54
N SER A 330 -2.44 13.65 0.77
CA SER A 330 -1.62 12.55 1.27
C SER A 330 -2.22 11.18 0.94
N ILE A 331 -3.55 11.04 0.98
CA ILE A 331 -4.22 9.80 0.55
C ILE A 331 -4.06 9.57 -0.95
N LEU A 332 -4.19 10.61 -1.78
CA LEU A 332 -4.01 10.47 -3.23
C LEU A 332 -2.59 10.04 -3.60
N LEU A 333 -1.59 10.53 -2.86
CA LEU A 333 -0.18 10.22 -3.10
C LEU A 333 0.27 8.88 -2.49
N SER A 334 -0.27 8.52 -1.31
CA SER A 334 0.24 7.41 -0.49
C SER A 334 -0.74 6.23 -0.34
N GLY A 335 -2.03 6.41 -0.63
CA GLY A 335 -3.07 5.41 -0.39
C GLY A 335 -3.83 5.59 0.94
N LEU A 336 -4.58 4.57 1.34
CA LEU A 336 -5.46 4.62 2.51
C LEU A 336 -4.86 3.95 3.74
N LYS A 337 -4.99 4.59 4.90
CA LYS A 337 -4.66 3.98 6.20
C LYS A 337 -5.86 3.19 6.73
N PRO A 338 -5.65 2.00 7.33
CA PRO A 338 -6.71 1.31 8.07
C PRO A 338 -7.31 2.20 9.15
N ALA A 339 -8.61 2.01 9.40
CA ALA A 339 -9.32 2.81 10.39
C ALA A 339 -8.74 2.58 11.79
N GLY A 340 -8.48 3.68 12.51
CA GLY A 340 -8.03 3.61 13.91
C GLY A 340 -9.12 3.11 14.85
N ILE A 341 -10.39 3.40 14.53
CA ILE A 341 -11.57 2.91 15.24
C ILE A 341 -12.18 1.77 14.42
N LYS A 342 -12.27 0.59 15.02
CA LYS A 342 -12.51 -0.68 14.34
C LYS A 342 -13.83 -1.30 14.78
N VAL A 343 -14.96 -0.71 14.38
CA VAL A 343 -16.29 -1.19 14.81
C VAL A 343 -16.55 -2.63 14.33
N TYR A 344 -16.10 -2.95 13.12
CA TYR A 344 -16.27 -4.24 12.44
C TYR A 344 -14.92 -4.94 12.16
N GLY A 345 -13.87 -4.57 12.91
CA GLY A 345 -12.53 -5.14 12.75
C GLY A 345 -11.59 -4.31 11.86
N ASP A 346 -10.45 -4.93 11.54
CA ASP A 346 -9.32 -4.32 10.82
C ASP A 346 -9.58 -4.19 9.32
N GLY A 347 -9.42 -2.95 8.81
CA GLY A 347 -9.49 -2.68 7.38
C GLY A 347 -9.69 -1.21 7.02
N ILE A 348 -9.87 -0.98 5.73
CA ILE A 348 -10.31 0.31 5.17
C ILE A 348 -11.84 0.34 5.18
N TYR A 349 -12.42 1.39 5.76
CA TYR A 349 -13.87 1.55 5.83
C TYR A 349 -14.35 2.38 4.63
N ALA A 350 -15.24 1.81 3.84
CA ALA A 350 -15.82 2.47 2.68
C ALA A 350 -17.32 2.18 2.60
N THR A 351 -18.00 2.76 1.62
CA THR A 351 -19.45 2.56 1.44
C THR A 351 -19.84 2.61 -0.03
N PRO A 352 -20.85 1.86 -0.48
CA PRO A 352 -21.42 2.06 -1.81
C PRO A 352 -22.31 3.31 -1.89
N SER A 353 -22.62 3.98 -0.77
CA SER A 353 -23.47 5.17 -0.72
C SER A 353 -22.64 6.45 -0.63
N VAL A 354 -22.72 7.29 -1.65
CA VAL A 354 -22.12 8.62 -1.60
C VAL A 354 -22.77 9.48 -0.50
N ASN A 355 -24.07 9.27 -0.23
CA ASN A 355 -24.79 10.00 0.80
C ASN A 355 -24.25 9.67 2.19
N TYR A 356 -24.00 8.40 2.49
CA TYR A 356 -23.37 7.97 3.74
C TYR A 356 -21.94 8.49 3.87
N ALA A 357 -21.11 8.34 2.83
CA ALA A 357 -19.72 8.85 2.82
C ALA A 357 -19.65 10.37 3.03
N SER A 358 -20.73 11.09 2.69
CA SER A 358 -20.80 12.54 2.81
C SER A 358 -21.17 13.08 4.17
N HIS A 359 -21.52 12.20 5.12
CA HIS A 359 -21.79 12.61 6.48
C HIS A 359 -20.56 13.31 7.08
N PRO A 360 -20.71 14.38 7.88
CA PRO A 360 -19.59 15.18 8.38
C PRO A 360 -18.59 14.42 9.26
N ARG A 361 -18.99 13.27 9.82
CA ARG A 361 -18.08 12.34 10.50
C ARG A 361 -17.00 11.80 9.56
N TYR A 362 -17.32 11.59 8.29
CA TYR A 362 -16.46 10.96 7.30
C TYR A 362 -15.88 11.98 6.31
N SER A 363 -16.71 12.89 5.78
CA SER A 363 -16.30 13.92 4.82
C SER A 363 -16.41 15.31 5.45
N GLU A 364 -15.27 15.99 5.59
CA GLU A 364 -15.21 17.32 6.16
C GLU A 364 -15.99 18.34 5.33
N ILE A 365 -16.72 19.23 6.00
CA ILE A 365 -17.38 20.39 5.39
C ILE A 365 -16.45 21.59 5.59
N MET A 366 -15.93 22.14 4.50
CA MET A 366 -15.04 23.29 4.55
C MET A 366 -15.78 24.55 4.08
N PRO A 367 -15.93 25.58 4.93
CA PRO A 367 -16.37 26.90 4.49
C PRO A 367 -15.39 27.47 3.46
N ILE A 368 -15.90 28.05 2.39
CA ILE A 368 -15.11 28.69 1.35
C ILE A 368 -14.85 30.13 1.77
N ASP A 369 -13.57 30.49 1.92
CA ASP A 369 -13.17 31.87 2.21
C ASP A 369 -13.73 32.84 1.17
N SER A 370 -14.28 33.97 1.63
CA SER A 370 -14.89 35.00 0.77
C SER A 370 -13.98 35.49 -0.37
N SER A 371 -12.65 35.47 -0.19
CA SER A 371 -11.66 35.80 -1.22
C SER A 371 -11.61 34.75 -2.33
N HIS A 372 -11.82 33.47 -2.01
CA HIS A 372 -11.84 32.36 -2.98
C HIS A 372 -13.19 32.24 -3.71
N GLN A 373 -14.29 32.69 -3.09
CA GLN A 373 -15.62 32.66 -3.72
C GLN A 373 -15.67 33.46 -5.01
N LYS A 374 -14.97 34.60 -5.07
CA LYS A 374 -14.93 35.46 -6.27
C LYS A 374 -14.15 34.83 -7.43
N THR A 375 -13.18 33.97 -7.11
CA THR A 375 -12.21 33.45 -8.08
C THR A 375 -12.60 32.08 -8.62
N PHE A 376 -13.04 31.17 -7.74
CA PHE A 376 -13.17 29.75 -8.10
C PHE A 376 -14.59 29.18 -7.95
N PHE A 377 -15.39 29.72 -7.03
CA PHE A 377 -16.69 29.15 -6.67
C PHE A 377 -17.74 30.25 -6.55
N LYS A 378 -18.11 30.85 -7.69
CA LYS A 378 -19.09 31.95 -7.70
C LYS A 378 -20.36 31.50 -6.99
N SER A 379 -20.73 32.20 -5.91
CA SER A 379 -21.89 31.89 -5.04
C SER A 379 -21.76 30.66 -4.12
N GLY A 380 -20.67 29.89 -4.22
CA GLY A 380 -20.39 28.78 -3.32
C GLY A 380 -19.93 29.27 -1.95
N LYS A 381 -20.48 28.68 -0.88
CA LYS A 381 -20.10 28.98 0.51
C LYS A 381 -19.46 27.80 1.23
N TYR A 382 -19.77 26.57 0.82
CA TYR A 382 -19.23 25.37 1.43
C TYR A 382 -18.73 24.40 0.35
N LEU A 383 -17.67 23.67 0.71
CA LEU A 383 -17.06 22.63 -0.10
C LEU A 383 -17.04 21.32 0.69
N GLN A 384 -17.36 20.23 0.01
CA GLN A 384 -17.14 18.86 0.48
C GLN A 384 -16.44 18.07 -0.61
N PHE A 385 -15.62 17.10 -0.20
CA PHE A 385 -15.05 16.12 -1.12
C PHE A 385 -15.02 14.71 -0.55
N ILE A 386 -15.10 13.75 -1.45
CA ILE A 386 -15.11 12.31 -1.19
C ILE A 386 -14.24 11.64 -2.25
N LEU A 387 -13.56 10.57 -1.86
CA LEU A 387 -12.81 9.72 -2.78
C LEU A 387 -13.79 8.72 -3.41
N GLU A 388 -13.83 8.67 -4.74
CA GLU A 388 -14.41 7.55 -5.46
C GLU A 388 -13.33 6.50 -5.66
N CYS A 389 -13.63 5.27 -5.26
CA CYS A 389 -12.71 4.15 -5.27
C CYS A 389 -13.25 2.96 -6.06
N ARG A 390 -12.35 2.07 -6.47
CA ARG A 390 -12.65 0.72 -6.95
C ARG A 390 -12.11 -0.30 -5.97
N VAL A 391 -12.89 -1.34 -5.69
CA VAL A 391 -12.49 -2.47 -4.85
C VAL A 391 -12.90 -3.78 -5.52
N HIS A 392 -11.99 -4.76 -5.52
CA HIS A 392 -12.32 -6.11 -5.97
C HIS A 392 -13.28 -6.74 -4.96
N PRO A 393 -14.40 -7.36 -5.36
CA PRO A 393 -15.39 -7.91 -4.44
C PRO A 393 -14.82 -8.86 -3.38
N ASN A 394 -13.86 -9.72 -3.76
CA ASN A 394 -13.18 -10.64 -2.84
C ASN A 394 -12.35 -9.96 -1.74
N ASN A 395 -12.03 -8.67 -1.87
CA ASN A 395 -11.33 -7.92 -0.84
C ASN A 395 -12.30 -7.26 0.16
N ILE A 396 -13.62 -7.34 -0.05
CA ILE A 396 -14.61 -6.87 0.92
C ILE A 396 -14.76 -7.97 2.00
N LYS A 397 -14.12 -7.78 3.15
CA LYS A 397 -14.16 -8.73 4.29
C LYS A 397 -15.56 -8.83 4.87
N GLN A 398 -16.20 -7.67 5.00
CA GLN A 398 -17.46 -7.54 5.70
C GLN A 398 -18.32 -6.45 5.05
N THR A 399 -19.61 -6.71 5.01
CA THR A 399 -20.67 -5.75 4.71
C THR A 399 -21.59 -5.75 5.91
N ASP A 400 -21.84 -4.59 6.48
CA ASP A 400 -22.58 -4.44 7.73
C ASP A 400 -23.43 -3.16 7.71
N LYS A 401 -24.18 -3.00 8.80
CA LYS A 401 -25.02 -1.84 9.00
C LYS A 401 -24.21 -0.56 9.22
N GLU A 402 -24.90 0.55 9.12
CA GLU A 402 -24.36 1.87 9.45
C GLU A 402 -23.87 1.96 10.91
N THR A 403 -22.85 2.80 11.15
CA THR A 403 -22.25 3.03 12.47
C THR A 403 -22.53 4.42 13.04
N LEU A 404 -23.48 5.14 12.44
CA LEU A 404 -23.96 6.45 12.87
C LEU A 404 -25.19 6.37 13.79
N SER A 405 -25.67 5.17 14.11
CA SER A 405 -26.84 4.91 14.97
C SER A 405 -28.05 5.74 14.57
N VAL A 406 -28.42 5.68 13.29
CA VAL A 406 -29.60 6.39 12.80
C VAL A 406 -30.87 5.84 13.45
N LYS A 407 -31.83 6.71 13.76
CA LYS A 407 -33.12 6.29 14.33
C LYS A 407 -33.83 5.28 13.43
N ASP A 408 -34.48 4.30 14.05
CA ASP A 408 -35.27 3.30 13.33
C ASP A 408 -36.26 3.93 12.34
N GLY A 409 -36.34 3.35 11.14
CA GLY A 409 -37.14 3.88 10.03
C GLY A 409 -36.48 5.03 9.24
N THR A 410 -35.32 5.53 9.67
CA THR A 410 -34.57 6.52 8.88
C THR A 410 -33.81 5.83 7.76
N THR A 411 -34.11 6.20 6.52
CA THR A 411 -33.36 5.76 5.34
C THR A 411 -32.19 6.71 5.07
N ILE A 412 -30.96 6.18 5.03
CA ILE A 412 -29.75 6.97 4.69
C ILE A 412 -29.67 7.20 3.18
N ASP A 413 -29.90 6.15 2.40
CA ASP A 413 -29.86 6.14 0.95
C ASP A 413 -31.04 5.33 0.42
N SER A 414 -31.81 5.88 -0.50
CA SER A 414 -32.99 5.19 -1.03
C SER A 414 -32.64 3.97 -1.88
N ASN A 415 -31.40 3.86 -2.36
CA ASN A 415 -30.94 2.77 -3.21
C ASN A 415 -30.21 1.66 -2.44
N ILE A 416 -29.75 1.95 -1.22
CA ILE A 416 -28.88 1.06 -0.44
C ILE A 416 -29.47 0.92 0.96
N LYS A 417 -29.76 -0.31 1.36
CA LYS A 417 -30.26 -0.58 2.69
C LYS A 417 -29.22 -0.23 3.75
N ASN A 418 -29.68 0.30 4.88
CA ASN A 418 -28.79 0.63 6.00
C ASN A 418 -28.00 -0.58 6.53
N GLU A 419 -28.49 -1.82 6.35
CA GLU A 419 -27.83 -3.07 6.76
C GLU A 419 -26.65 -3.50 5.86
N ASP A 420 -26.53 -2.88 4.68
CA ASP A 420 -25.54 -3.23 3.66
C ASP A 420 -24.60 -2.05 3.29
N ILE A 421 -24.66 -0.96 4.06
CA ILE A 421 -24.12 0.34 3.67
C ILE A 421 -22.66 0.55 4.07
N GLU A 422 -22.13 -0.20 5.03
CA GLU A 422 -20.74 -0.06 5.47
C GLU A 422 -19.91 -1.28 5.05
N TRP A 423 -18.80 -1.05 4.37
CA TRP A 423 -17.90 -2.08 3.86
C TRP A 423 -16.55 -1.99 4.57
N VAL A 424 -16.05 -3.13 5.05
CA VAL A 424 -14.68 -3.27 5.55
C VAL A 424 -13.86 -3.97 4.47
N ILE A 425 -12.87 -3.26 3.94
CA ILE A 425 -11.99 -3.74 2.88
C ILE A 425 -10.70 -4.25 3.52
N ASP A 426 -10.22 -5.40 3.04
CA ASP A 426 -8.99 -6.03 3.49
C ASP A 426 -7.79 -5.10 3.29
N ASP A 427 -7.14 -4.72 4.38
CA ASP A 427 -5.87 -4.00 4.38
C ASP A 427 -4.65 -4.91 4.19
N ARG A 428 -4.85 -6.24 4.21
CA ARG A 428 -3.82 -7.28 4.13
C ARG A 428 -2.73 -7.09 5.19
N ASN A 429 -3.13 -6.61 6.37
CA ASN A 429 -2.24 -6.24 7.47
C ASN A 429 -1.21 -5.15 7.12
N LYS A 430 -1.46 -4.35 6.07
CA LYS A 430 -0.59 -3.23 5.70
C LYS A 430 -0.93 -2.01 6.54
N THR A 431 0.08 -1.25 6.95
CA THR A 431 -0.12 0.04 7.64
C THR A 431 -0.74 1.09 6.72
N ILE A 432 -0.53 0.96 5.41
CA ILE A 432 -1.09 1.80 4.35
C ILE A 432 -1.38 0.89 3.15
N VAL A 433 -2.56 1.01 2.57
CA VAL A 433 -2.96 0.39 1.31
C VAL A 433 -2.65 1.36 0.18
N ASP A 434 -1.45 1.24 -0.40
CA ASP A 434 -0.98 2.08 -1.51
C ASP A 434 -1.83 1.82 -2.76
N PHE A 435 -2.35 2.89 -3.39
CA PHE A 435 -3.12 2.79 -4.63
C PHE A 435 -2.28 2.38 -5.85
N ASN A 436 -0.96 2.52 -5.75
CA ASN A 436 -0.01 2.12 -6.81
C ASN A 436 0.43 0.67 -6.70
N ASP A 437 0.11 0.01 -5.58
CA ASP A 437 0.43 -1.40 -5.41
C ASP A 437 -0.34 -2.23 -6.47
N PRO A 438 0.33 -3.05 -7.30
CA PRO A 438 -0.35 -3.90 -8.28
C PRO A 438 -1.34 -4.87 -7.63
N ASP A 439 -1.09 -5.23 -6.37
CA ASP A 439 -1.92 -6.09 -5.55
C ASP A 439 -2.80 -5.27 -4.59
N SER A 440 -2.96 -3.96 -4.78
CA SER A 440 -3.77 -3.12 -3.91
C SER A 440 -5.18 -3.66 -3.77
N SER A 441 -5.75 -3.63 -2.56
CA SER A 441 -7.10 -4.12 -2.34
C SER A 441 -8.17 -3.13 -2.81
N ILE A 442 -7.82 -1.85 -2.85
CA ILE A 442 -8.65 -0.71 -3.23
C ILE A 442 -7.80 0.32 -3.96
N ILE A 443 -8.35 0.99 -4.96
CA ILE A 443 -7.69 2.12 -5.63
C ILE A 443 -8.60 3.35 -5.66
N CYS A 444 -8.05 4.56 -5.63
CA CYS A 444 -8.82 5.78 -5.89
C CYS A 444 -8.87 6.08 -7.40
N THR A 445 -10.08 6.33 -7.92
CA THR A 445 -10.33 6.54 -9.36
C THR A 445 -10.89 7.92 -9.66
N GLY A 446 -11.30 8.66 -8.65
CA GLY A 446 -11.86 9.99 -8.80
C GLY A 446 -12.00 10.73 -7.49
N LEU A 447 -12.10 12.05 -7.60
CA LEU A 447 -12.53 12.94 -6.54
C LEU A 447 -13.94 13.38 -6.86
N LEU A 448 -14.87 13.16 -5.93
CA LEU A 448 -16.18 13.77 -5.97
C LEU A 448 -16.14 15.05 -5.15
N ILE A 449 -16.52 16.16 -5.77
CA ILE A 449 -16.54 17.49 -5.18
C ILE A 449 -17.98 18.00 -5.20
N ARG A 450 -18.42 18.57 -4.09
CA ARG A 450 -19.72 19.22 -3.96
C ARG A 450 -19.53 20.62 -3.40
N VAL A 451 -20.03 21.60 -4.12
CA VAL A 451 -20.04 23.01 -3.73
C VAL A 451 -21.49 23.40 -3.45
N THR A 452 -21.75 24.09 -2.35
CA THR A 452 -23.10 24.54 -2.00
C THR A 452 -23.14 25.99 -1.55
N ASP A 453 -24.26 26.67 -1.80
CA ASP A 453 -24.51 28.08 -1.40
C ASP A 453 -24.92 28.24 0.08
N ASN A 454 -25.20 27.12 0.74
CA ASN A 454 -25.47 27.01 2.17
C ASN A 454 -24.92 25.69 2.73
N HIS A 455 -25.07 25.45 4.03
CA HIS A 455 -24.53 24.26 4.68
C HIS A 455 -25.12 22.97 4.05
N PRO A 456 -24.30 22.00 3.62
CA PRO A 456 -24.78 20.83 2.86
C PRO A 456 -25.69 19.90 3.66
N GLY A 457 -25.77 20.08 4.98
CA GLY A 457 -26.78 19.42 5.84
C GLY A 457 -28.22 19.81 5.53
N LEU A 458 -28.44 20.95 4.86
CA LEU A 458 -29.76 21.41 4.44
C LEU A 458 -30.20 20.81 3.08
N LEU A 459 -29.33 20.03 2.42
CA LEU A 459 -29.72 19.32 1.20
C LEU A 459 -30.77 18.24 1.50
N PRO A 460 -31.69 17.93 0.57
CA PRO A 460 -32.69 16.87 0.76
C PRO A 460 -32.10 15.50 1.10
N GLN A 461 -31.00 15.11 0.45
CA GLN A 461 -30.29 13.85 0.68
C GLN A 461 -29.51 13.81 2.01
N SER A 462 -29.35 14.95 2.68
CA SER A 462 -28.66 15.06 3.96
C SER A 462 -29.62 15.15 5.15
N GLN A 463 -30.94 15.13 4.93
CA GLN A 463 -31.92 15.30 6.02
C GLN A 463 -31.82 14.20 7.10
N TRP A 464 -31.35 13.01 6.74
CA TRP A 464 -31.13 11.92 7.69
C TRP A 464 -30.03 12.24 8.73
N TRP A 465 -29.16 13.23 8.49
CA TRP A 465 -28.11 13.66 9.42
C TRP A 465 -28.69 14.06 10.78
N PHE A 466 -29.84 14.73 10.80
CA PHE A 466 -30.52 15.14 12.05
C PHE A 466 -31.14 13.97 12.83
N ASN A 467 -31.16 12.78 12.23
CA ASN A 467 -31.62 11.54 12.86
C ASN A 467 -30.46 10.57 13.17
N SER A 468 -29.21 10.99 12.97
CA SER A 468 -27.99 10.22 13.26
C SER A 468 -27.33 10.67 14.58
N HIS A 469 -26.12 10.18 14.86
CA HIS A 469 -25.23 10.68 15.91
C HIS A 469 -25.05 12.21 15.97
N LEU A 470 -25.38 12.96 14.92
CA LEU A 470 -25.39 14.43 14.98
C LEU A 470 -26.52 14.98 15.88
N CYS A 471 -27.46 14.16 16.37
CA CYS A 471 -28.39 14.61 17.42
C CYS A 471 -27.73 14.77 18.80
N ASP A 472 -26.49 14.29 18.97
CA ASP A 472 -25.70 14.46 20.19
C ASP A 472 -24.83 15.74 20.08
N TYR A 473 -25.26 16.80 20.76
CA TYR A 473 -24.61 18.12 20.77
C TYR A 473 -23.09 18.03 21.00
N LYS A 474 -22.64 17.17 21.93
CA LYS A 474 -21.20 17.03 22.24
C LYS A 474 -20.40 16.51 21.05
N LYS A 475 -20.99 15.59 20.27
CA LYS A 475 -20.34 15.02 19.08
C LYS A 475 -20.31 16.03 17.93
N CYS A 476 -21.35 16.86 17.79
CA CYS A 476 -21.39 17.93 16.78
C CYS A 476 -20.31 18.99 16.99
N CYS A 477 -20.11 19.44 18.24
CA CYS A 477 -19.04 20.38 18.55
C CYS A 477 -17.66 19.84 18.17
N ALA A 478 -17.41 18.53 18.34
CA ALA A 478 -16.16 17.89 17.93
C ALA A 478 -15.95 17.86 16.40
N LEU A 479 -17.02 18.00 15.62
CA LEU A 479 -16.99 18.10 14.16
C LEU A 479 -16.98 19.56 13.68
N GLY A 480 -17.00 20.55 14.58
CA GLY A 480 -17.04 21.97 14.22
C GLY A 480 -18.37 22.44 13.64
N ILE A 481 -19.46 21.72 13.90
CA ILE A 481 -20.81 22.05 13.40
C ILE A 481 -21.62 22.72 14.50
N ASP A 482 -22.11 23.93 14.23
CA ASP A 482 -23.11 24.60 15.05
C ASP A 482 -24.50 24.01 14.74
N LEU A 483 -24.87 22.99 15.52
CA LEU A 483 -26.11 22.23 15.31
C LEU A 483 -27.35 23.10 15.54
N ASP A 484 -27.35 24.00 16.51
CA ASP A 484 -28.50 24.85 16.83
C ASP A 484 -28.77 25.84 15.69
N SER A 485 -27.71 26.46 15.15
CA SER A 485 -27.81 27.31 13.97
C SER A 485 -28.31 26.52 12.75
N LEU A 486 -27.76 25.33 12.52
CA LEU A 486 -28.15 24.51 11.37
C LEU A 486 -29.60 24.00 11.47
N GLU A 487 -30.03 23.58 12.65
CA GLU A 487 -31.41 23.17 12.94
C GLU A 487 -32.39 24.34 12.82
N GLY A 488 -32.00 25.52 13.32
CA GLY A 488 -32.75 26.76 13.12
C GLY A 488 -32.94 27.06 11.63
N GLN A 489 -31.88 26.98 10.82
CA GLN A 489 -31.98 27.18 9.37
C GLN A 489 -32.90 26.14 8.70
N ARG A 490 -32.84 24.88 9.13
CA ARG A 490 -33.72 23.81 8.64
C ARG A 490 -35.19 24.09 8.93
N GLN A 491 -35.51 24.56 10.13
CA GLN A 491 -36.88 24.89 10.55
C GLN A 491 -37.46 26.09 9.79
N HIS A 492 -36.61 27.02 9.35
CA HIS A 492 -37.02 28.16 8.50
C HIS A 492 -37.10 27.81 7.01
N GLU A 493 -37.01 26.52 6.65
CA GLU A 493 -37.02 26.03 5.26
C GLU A 493 -35.94 26.68 4.38
N ASN A 494 -34.81 27.06 4.97
CA ASN A 494 -33.69 27.59 4.19
C ASN A 494 -33.22 26.53 3.20
N LYS A 495 -33.29 26.87 1.91
CA LYS A 495 -32.85 25.99 0.84
C LYS A 495 -31.32 26.03 0.74
N CYS A 496 -30.76 24.88 0.37
CA CYS A 496 -29.37 24.74 -0.03
C CYS A 496 -29.35 24.22 -1.46
N ASN A 497 -28.65 24.94 -2.33
CA ASN A 497 -28.47 24.59 -3.72
C ASN A 497 -27.04 24.10 -3.95
N ILE A 498 -26.90 23.21 -4.92
CA ILE A 498 -25.61 22.71 -5.37
C ILE A 498 -25.14 23.61 -6.52
N ILE A 499 -23.88 24.03 -6.45
CA ILE A 499 -23.26 24.94 -7.42
C ILE A 499 -22.30 24.13 -8.29
N TYR A 500 -22.47 24.21 -9.61
CA TYR A 500 -21.68 23.44 -10.57
C TYR A 500 -20.66 24.28 -11.37
N GLU A 501 -20.78 25.60 -11.30
CA GLU A 501 -19.98 26.59 -12.03
C GLU A 501 -18.48 26.52 -11.73
#